data_AF-E4U247-F1
#
_entry.id   AF-E4U247-F1
#
_cell.length_a   1.000
_cell.length_b   1.000
_cell.length_c   1.000
_cell.angle_alpha   90.00
_cell.angle_beta   90.00
_cell.angle_gamma   90.00
#
_symmetry.space_group_name_H-M   'P 1'
#
loop_
_entity.id
_entity.type
_entity.pdbx_description
1 polymer ?
#
loop_
_entity_poly.entity_id
_entity_poly.type
_entity_poly.pdbx_seq_one_letter_code
_entity_poly.pdbx_strand_id
1 'polypeptide(L)' 'MLNDNNEWLNEEEVLQRLKQISTQQMIIVFRAKMSNYEILLCQKISAMSKIPLTDVLEKMEAFKQTSEHLLYKKDFIFV' A
#
# COMPACT_ATOMS: atom_id res chain seq x y z
N MET A 1 -21.15 14.61 -0.36
CA MET A 1 -21.29 13.66 0.76
C MET A 1 -20.06 12.78 0.75
N LEU A 2 -19.15 12.97 1.70
CA LEU A 2 -18.06 12.03 1.95
C LEU A 2 -18.71 10.85 2.67
N ASN A 3 -18.83 9.70 2.00
CA ASN A 3 -19.30 8.49 2.67
C ASN A 3 -18.19 8.04 3.62
N ASP A 4 -18.37 8.34 4.90
CA ASP A 4 -17.72 7.66 6.03
C ASP A 4 -18.25 6.23 6.11
N ASN A 5 -17.94 5.42 5.10
CA ASN A 5 -17.98 3.98 5.24
C ASN A 5 -16.81 3.63 6.15
N ASN A 6 -17.05 3.63 7.47
CA ASN A 6 -16.30 2.81 8.41
C ASN A 6 -16.53 1.34 8.01
N GLU A 7 -15.97 0.91 6.88
CA GLU A 7 -15.70 -0.49 6.58
C GLU A 7 -14.72 -0.94 7.66
N TRP A 8 -15.28 -1.51 8.73
CA TRP A 8 -14.56 -2.52 9.49
C TRP A 8 -14.19 -3.60 8.48
N LEU A 9 -13.02 -3.44 7.86
CA LEU A 9 -12.47 -4.38 6.91
C LEU A 9 -12.51 -5.74 7.60
N ASN A 10 -13.31 -6.65 7.05
CA ASN A 10 -13.38 -8.01 7.53
C ASN A 10 -11.96 -8.58 7.51
N GLU A 11 -11.38 -8.85 8.68
CA GLU A 11 -9.97 -9.24 8.81
C GLU A 11 -9.64 -10.42 7.91
N GLU A 12 -10.61 -11.33 7.73
CA GLU A 12 -10.48 -12.49 6.88
C GLU A 12 -10.38 -12.11 5.40
N GLU A 13 -11.14 -11.13 4.93
CA GLU A 13 -11.06 -10.62 3.55
C GLU A 13 -9.73 -9.93 3.29
N VAL A 14 -9.23 -9.14 4.24
CA VAL A 14 -7.92 -8.50 4.17
C VAL A 14 -6.83 -9.57 4.07
N LEU A 15 -6.88 -10.59 4.91
CA LEU A 15 -5.90 -11.69 4.89
C LEU A 15 -5.95 -12.45 3.57
N GLN A 16 -7.13 -12.71 3.00
CA GLN A 16 -7.25 -13.36 1.70
C GLN A 16 -6.62 -12.54 0.59
N ARG A 17 -6.85 -11.22 0.58
CA ARG A 17 -6.25 -10.32 -0.42
C ARG A 17 -4.74 -10.20 -0.27
N LEU A 18 -4.23 -10.19 0.96
CA LEU A 18 -2.79 -10.18 1.22
C LEU A 18 -2.13 -11.50 0.79
N LYS A 19 -2.82 -12.64 0.93
CA LYS A 19 -2.34 -13.95 0.46
C LYS A 19 -2.17 -14.05 -1.06
N GLN A 20 -2.83 -13.18 -1.84
CA GLN A 20 -2.72 -13.15 -3.30
C GLN A 20 -1.39 -12.54 -3.78
N ILE A 21 -0.58 -11.99 -2.87
CA ILE A 21 0.70 -11.37 -3.20
C ILE A 21 1.75 -12.44 -3.43
N SER A 22 2.41 -12.39 -4.59
CA SER A 22 3.51 -13.30 -4.89
C SER A 22 4.74 -13.02 -4.02
N THR A 23 5.60 -14.01 -3.86
CA THR A 23 6.86 -13.86 -3.10
C THR A 23 7.71 -12.69 -3.59
N GLN A 24 7.80 -12.47 -4.90
CA GLN A 24 8.58 -11.37 -5.49
C GLN A 24 8.01 -10.00 -5.08
N GLN A 25 6.69 -9.84 -5.16
CA GLN A 25 6.01 -8.62 -4.73
C GLN A 25 6.16 -8.39 -3.21
N MET A 26 6.17 -9.47 -2.42
CA MET A 26 6.39 -9.40 -0.98
C MET A 26 7.79 -8.86 -0.63
N ILE A 27 8.81 -9.19 -1.43
CA ILE A 27 10.17 -8.64 -1.25
C ILE A 27 10.17 -7.11 -1.46
N ILE A 28 9.48 -6.62 -2.49
CA ILE A 28 9.36 -5.17 -2.79
C ILE A 28 8.64 -4.47 -1.63
N VAL A 29 7.50 -5.02 -1.21
CA VAL A 29 6.70 -4.54 -0.07
C VAL A 29 7.54 -4.43 1.21
N PHE A 30 8.33 -5.47 1.51
CA PHE A 30 9.16 -5.52 2.70
C PHE A 30 10.28 -4.47 2.66
N ARG A 31 10.99 -4.36 1.53
CA ARG A 31 12.05 -3.35 1.33
C ARG A 31 11.53 -1.93 1.49
N ALA A 32 10.35 -1.67 0.94
CA ALA A 32 9.66 -0.39 1.03
C ALA A 32 9.00 -0.13 2.39
N LYS A 33 9.03 -1.09 3.32
CA LYS A 33 8.35 -1.02 4.63
C LYS A 33 6.89 -0.59 4.50
N MET A 34 6.16 -1.21 3.56
CA MET A 34 4.74 -0.93 3.38
C MET A 34 3.89 -1.60 4.46
N SER A 35 2.94 -0.85 4.97
CA SER A 35 1.86 -1.34 5.83
C SER A 35 0.83 -2.13 5.02
N ASN A 36 0.05 -2.98 5.69
CA ASN A 36 -1.08 -3.69 5.07
C ASN A 36 -2.03 -2.74 4.34
N TYR A 37 -2.27 -1.55 4.91
CA TYR A 37 -3.09 -0.53 4.27
C TYR A 37 -2.52 -0.07 2.91
N GLU A 38 -1.23 0.26 2.86
CA GLU A 38 -0.58 0.72 1.63
C GLU A 38 -0.54 -0.39 0.57
N ILE A 39 -0.36 -1.64 1.00
CA ILE A 39 -0.42 -2.81 0.11
C ILE A 39 -1.82 -2.94 -0.53
N LEU A 40 -2.88 -2.85 0.28
CA LEU A 40 -4.26 -2.90 -0.21
C LEU A 40 -4.57 -1.72 -1.14
N LEU A 41 -4.01 -0.54 -0.85
CA LEU A 41 -4.13 0.64 -1.71
C LEU A 41 -3.45 0.39 -3.06
N CYS A 42 -2.24 -0.19 -3.09
CA CYS A 42 -1.55 -0.55 -4.32
C CYS A 42 -2.36 -1.57 -5.15
N GLN A 43 -2.95 -2.58 -4.51
CA GLN A 43 -3.87 -3.52 -5.17
C GLN A 43 -5.08 -2.81 -5.79
N LYS A 44 -5.68 -1.86 -5.06
CA LYS A 44 -6.80 -1.05 -5.56
C LYS A 44 -6.39 -0.22 -6.77
N ILE A 45 -5.24 0.45 -6.72
CA ILE A 45 -4.70 1.25 -7.83
C ILE A 45 -4.42 0.37 -9.05
N SER A 46 -3.80 -0.79 -8.86
CA SER A 46 -3.53 -1.77 -9.92
C SER A 46 -4.82 -2.20 -10.61
N ALA A 47 -5.86 -2.55 -9.83
CA ALA A 47 -7.16 -2.94 -10.36
C ALA A 47 -7.86 -1.79 -11.11
N MET A 48 -7.88 -0.59 -10.54
CA MET A 48 -8.51 0.59 -11.15
C MET A 48 -7.81 1.04 -12.44
N SER A 49 -6.48 1.00 -12.45
CA SER A 49 -5.66 1.51 -13.56
C SER A 49 -5.37 0.45 -14.62
N LYS A 50 -5.70 -0.83 -14.35
CA LYS A 50 -5.35 -1.99 -15.19
C LYS A 50 -3.85 -2.10 -15.46
N ILE A 51 -3.04 -1.78 -14.45
CA ILE A 51 -1.56 -1.86 -14.49
C ILE A 51 -1.13 -3.03 -13.61
N PRO A 52 -0.07 -3.78 -13.96
CA PRO A 52 0.48 -4.82 -13.11
C PRO A 52 0.75 -4.33 -11.69
N LEU A 53 0.37 -5.14 -10.68
CA LEU A 53 0.59 -4.79 -9.28
C LEU A 53 2.07 -4.54 -8.97
N THR A 54 2.97 -5.31 -9.59
CA THR A 54 4.42 -5.16 -9.44
C THR A 54 4.87 -3.74 -9.77
N ASP A 55 4.44 -3.18 -10.91
CA ASP A 55 4.81 -1.81 -11.34
C ASP A 55 4.31 -0.76 -10.35
N VAL A 56 3.11 -0.95 -9.78
CA VAL A 56 2.55 -0.04 -8.77
C VAL A 56 3.37 -0.11 -7.48
N LEU A 57 3.74 -1.32 -7.04
CA LEU A 57 4.56 -1.53 -5.85
C LEU A 57 5.97 -0.94 -6.01
N GLU A 58 6.61 -1.09 -7.17
CA GLU A 58 7.92 -0.50 -7.45
C GLU A 58 7.87 1.03 -7.45
N LYS A 59 6.82 1.62 -8.03
CA LYS A 59 6.62 3.08 -7.96
C LYS A 59 6.41 3.57 -6.53
N MET A 60 5.67 2.82 -5.72
CA MET A 60 5.49 3.14 -4.29
C MET A 60 6.81 2.99 -3.52
N GLU A 61 7.61 1.95 -3.80
CA GLU A 61 8.95 1.81 -3.22
C GLU A 61 9.82 3.02 -3.55
N ALA A 62 9.88 3.41 -4.82
CA ALA A 62 10.65 4.58 -5.25
C ALA A 62 10.15 5.87 -4.58
N PHE A 63 8.84 6.08 -4.51
CA PHE A 63 8.24 7.22 -3.82
C PHE A 63 8.62 7.28 -2.34
N LYS A 64 8.67 6.13 -1.65
CA LYS A 64 9.05 6.08 -0.24
C LYS A 64 10.51 6.43 0.05
N GLN A 65 11.38 6.39 -0.97
CA GLN A 65 12.76 6.86 -0.86
C GLN A 65 12.89 8.37 -1.10
N THR A 66 11.84 9.05 -1.55
CA THR A 66 11.88 10.49 -1.81
C THR A 66 11.97 11.29 -0.52
N SER A 67 12.67 12.43 -0.60
CA SER A 67 12.79 13.41 0.49
C SER A 67 11.43 13.85 1.01
N GLU A 68 10.45 13.99 0.13
CA GLU A 68 9.11 14.45 0.39
C GLU A 68 8.37 13.48 1.31
N HIS A 69 8.44 12.19 1.02
CA HIS A 69 7.85 11.18 1.90
C HIS A 69 8.56 11.12 3.26
N LEU A 70 9.90 11.21 3.27
CA LEU A 70 10.67 11.20 4.51
C LEU A 70 10.41 12.43 5.39
N LEU A 71 10.25 13.61 4.78
CA LEU A 71 9.96 14.86 5.46
C LEU A 71 8.54 14.84 6.03
N TYR A 72 7.55 14.49 5.19
CA TYR A 72 6.15 14.37 5.62
C TYR A 72 6.02 13.37 6.77
N LYS A 73 6.69 12.22 6.69
CA LYS A 73 6.65 11.25 7.80
C LYS A 73 7.23 11.84 9.09
N LYS A 74 8.33 12.59 9.04
CA LYS A 74 8.94 13.20 10.23
C LYS A 74 8.05 14.25 10.88
N ASP A 75 7.42 15.10 10.07
CA ASP A 75 6.63 16.23 10.55
C ASP A 75 5.33 15.78 11.25
N PHE A 76 4.82 14.59 10.92
CA PHE A 76 3.57 14.05 11.46
C PHE A 76 3.75 12.83 12.38
N ILE A 77 4.98 12.45 12.78
CA ILE A 77 5.22 11.35 13.74
C ILE A 77 4.79 11.72 15.18
N PHE A 78 4.66 13.00 15.50
CA PHE A 78 4.41 13.50 16.85
C PHE A 78 3.00 14.12 17.04
N VAL A 79 2.10 13.94 16.08
CA VAL A 79 0.68 14.35 16.17
C VAL A 79 -0.16 13.11 16.45
#